data_AF-U6G7N8-F1
#
_entry.id   AF-U6G7N8-F1
#
_cell.length_a   1.000
_cell.length_b   1.000
_cell.length_c   1.000
_cell.angle_alpha   90.00
_cell.angle_beta   90.00
_cell.angle_gamma   90.00
#
_symmetry.space_group_name_H-M   'P 1'
#
loop_
_entity.id
_entity.type
_entity.pdbx_description
1 polymer ?
#
loop_
_entity_poly.entity_id
_entity_poly.type
_entity_poly.pdbx_seq_one_letter_code
_entity_poly.pdbx_strand_id
1 'polypeptide(L)'
;MKCFGTLIAAVAAFVPVACNAKSIMDYLRTDDRLYEARSIAEEAGILDDIDPSRFGTQLTLMLPSNEAFDQLHADHPKWRQALINNKQNVETLILFAASDMVVTPASIRSGKWEAEGSIVSLLSETASIAPDGYVCVSDYTRTASCDDPDSLPCCAMVDLDNVMKADDGYIYLVDAVMMPQEIVDKLP
;
A
#
# COMPACT_ATOMS: atom_id res chain seq x y z
N MET A 1 17.84 64.94 31.36
CA MET A 1 17.55 63.49 31.51
C MET A 1 16.21 63.18 30.85
N LYS A 2 16.22 62.42 29.76
CA LYS A 2 15.14 61.51 29.31
C LYS A 2 15.65 60.80 28.04
N CYS A 3 16.01 59.52 28.21
CA CYS A 3 16.46 58.63 27.16
C CYS A 3 15.28 58.28 26.24
N PHE A 4 15.44 58.47 24.93
CA PHE A 4 14.62 57.81 23.93
C PHE A 4 15.37 56.57 23.47
N GLY A 5 14.93 55.40 23.95
CA GLY A 5 15.40 54.11 23.45
C GLY A 5 14.69 53.78 22.14
N THR A 6 15.48 53.61 21.07
CA THR A 6 15.02 53.14 19.77
C THR A 6 14.73 51.64 19.87
N LEU A 7 13.46 51.25 19.71
CA LEU A 7 13.05 49.85 19.54
C LEU A 7 13.45 49.38 18.14
N ILE A 8 14.40 48.45 18.06
CA ILE A 8 14.68 47.69 16.84
C ILE A 8 13.64 46.56 16.77
N ALA A 9 12.69 46.67 15.84
CA ALA A 9 11.79 45.58 15.51
C ALA A 9 12.57 44.56 14.66
N ALA A 10 12.92 43.42 15.26
CA ALA A 10 13.44 42.27 14.52
C ALA A 10 12.29 41.63 13.74
N VAL A 11 12.30 41.80 12.42
CA VAL A 11 11.43 41.06 11.51
C VAL A 11 11.97 39.64 11.42
N ALA A 12 11.37 38.71 12.16
CA ALA A 12 11.61 37.29 11.99
C ALA A 12 11.01 36.87 10.63
N ALA A 13 11.88 36.68 9.63
CA ALA A 13 11.50 36.04 8.39
C ALA A 13 11.19 34.57 8.70
N PHE A 14 9.90 34.23 8.77
CA PHE A 14 9.44 32.85 8.68
C PHE A 14 9.78 32.34 7.29
N VAL A 15 10.92 31.69 7.14
CA VAL A 15 11.17 30.84 5.98
C VAL A 15 10.17 29.68 6.12
N PRO A 16 9.25 29.48 5.16
CA PRO A 16 8.41 28.29 5.19
C PRO A 16 9.35 27.10 5.12
N VAL A 17 9.35 26.29 6.18
CA VAL A 17 9.89 24.94 6.08
C VAL A 17 9.04 24.27 5.01
N ALA A 18 9.57 24.17 3.80
CA ALA A 18 9.01 23.30 2.79
C ALA A 18 9.09 21.90 3.42
N CYS A 19 7.97 21.41 3.94
CA CYS A 19 7.80 19.98 4.12
C CYS A 19 8.08 19.38 2.75
N ASN A 20 9.24 18.75 2.57
CA ASN A 20 9.48 17.87 1.43
C ASN A 20 8.47 16.74 1.59
N ALA A 21 7.31 16.91 0.96
CA ALA A 21 6.32 15.88 0.95
C ALA A 21 6.87 14.70 0.13
N LYS A 22 6.65 13.50 0.65
CA LYS A 22 7.26 12.27 0.15
C LYS A 22 6.38 11.69 -0.95
N SER A 23 6.98 11.21 -2.03
CA SER A 23 6.29 10.35 -2.99
C SER A 23 6.09 8.93 -2.43
N ILE A 24 5.25 8.13 -3.07
CA ILE A 24 5.08 6.71 -2.77
C ILE A 24 6.43 5.99 -2.85
N MET A 25 7.25 6.31 -3.87
CA MET A 25 8.58 5.71 -4.01
C MET A 25 9.53 6.13 -2.88
N ASP A 26 9.43 7.36 -2.37
CA ASP A 26 10.19 7.78 -1.21
C ASP A 26 9.78 7.00 0.04
N TYR A 27 8.48 6.74 0.23
CA TYR A 27 8.00 5.88 1.32
C TYR A 27 8.49 4.44 1.17
N LEU A 28 8.31 3.81 0.01
CA LEU A 28 8.78 2.45 -0.25
C LEU A 28 10.27 2.29 0.06
N ARG A 29 11.10 3.28 -0.34
CA ARG A 29 12.54 3.26 -0.11
C ARG A 29 12.98 3.58 1.32
N THR A 30 12.18 4.29 2.12
CA THR A 30 12.66 4.87 3.40
C THR A 30 11.82 4.55 4.63
N ASP A 31 10.59 4.07 4.49
CA ASP A 31 9.74 3.71 5.64
C ASP A 31 10.04 2.26 6.07
N ASP A 32 10.29 2.07 7.37
CA ASP A 32 10.62 0.74 7.94
C ASP A 32 9.39 -0.17 8.00
N ARG A 33 8.18 0.39 8.02
CA ARG A 33 6.94 -0.41 8.00
C ARG A 33 6.70 -1.07 6.64
N LEU A 34 7.43 -0.64 5.61
CA LEU A 34 7.40 -1.18 4.25
C LEU A 34 8.62 -2.04 3.95
N TYR A 35 9.41 -2.42 4.96
CA TYR A 35 10.67 -3.14 4.80
C TYR A 35 10.51 -4.44 3.98
N GLU A 36 9.55 -5.31 4.34
CA GLU A 36 9.39 -6.59 3.64
C GLU A 36 8.93 -6.41 2.19
N ALA A 37 7.95 -5.52 1.96
CA ALA A 37 7.49 -5.17 0.62
C ALA A 37 8.64 -4.61 -0.25
N ARG A 38 9.46 -3.71 0.33
CA ARG A 38 10.67 -3.18 -0.33
C ARG A 38 11.66 -4.30 -0.63
N SER A 39 11.99 -5.13 0.35
CA SER A 39 12.98 -6.20 0.24
C SER A 39 12.59 -7.22 -0.85
N ILE A 40 11.31 -7.58 -0.95
CA ILE A 40 10.79 -8.44 -2.03
C ILE A 40 10.99 -7.76 -3.40
N ALA A 41 10.66 -6.48 -3.53
CA ALA A 41 10.82 -5.74 -4.78
C ALA A 41 12.31 -5.53 -5.18
N GLU A 42 13.19 -5.33 -4.20
CA GLU A 42 14.64 -5.22 -4.39
C GLU A 42 15.25 -6.56 -4.83
N GLU A 43 14.92 -7.64 -4.14
CA GLU A 43 15.45 -8.98 -4.45
C GLU A 43 14.94 -9.52 -5.79
N ALA A 44 13.71 -9.19 -6.17
CA ALA A 44 13.18 -9.48 -7.50
C ALA A 44 13.74 -8.56 -8.61
N GLY A 45 14.51 -7.53 -8.23
CA GLY A 45 15.08 -6.55 -9.16
C GLY A 45 14.04 -5.74 -9.91
N ILE A 46 12.91 -5.42 -9.27
CA ILE A 46 11.83 -4.62 -9.86
C ILE A 46 11.71 -3.21 -9.25
N LEU A 47 12.27 -2.97 -8.06
CA LEU A 47 12.06 -1.68 -7.35
C LEU A 47 12.36 -0.45 -8.22
N ASP A 48 13.44 -0.47 -9.01
CA ASP A 48 13.83 0.65 -9.87
C ASP A 48 13.06 0.71 -11.20
N ASP A 49 12.32 -0.34 -11.55
CA ASP A 49 11.46 -0.41 -12.73
C ASP A 49 10.02 0.08 -12.43
N ILE A 50 9.67 0.22 -11.14
CA ILE A 50 8.37 0.75 -10.73
C ILE A 50 8.33 2.25 -11.05
N ASP A 51 7.45 2.61 -11.98
CA ASP A 51 7.14 3.99 -12.31
C ASP A 51 5.65 4.27 -12.02
N PRO A 52 5.32 4.77 -10.81
CA PRO A 52 3.95 5.09 -10.42
C PRO A 52 3.23 6.03 -11.39
N SER A 53 3.97 6.92 -12.05
CA SER A 53 3.41 7.95 -12.93
C SER A 53 2.72 7.38 -14.17
N ARG A 54 3.04 6.13 -14.53
CA ARG A 54 2.41 5.42 -15.66
C ARG A 54 0.99 4.96 -15.36
N PHE A 55 0.61 4.92 -14.10
CA PHE A 55 -0.66 4.35 -13.65
C PHE A 55 -1.69 5.42 -13.24
N GLY A 56 -1.28 6.68 -13.13
CA GLY A 56 -2.17 7.79 -12.77
C GLY A 56 -1.42 8.93 -12.09
N THR A 57 -2.15 10.01 -11.80
CA THR A 57 -1.62 11.15 -11.03
C THR A 57 -1.70 10.93 -9.53
N GLN A 58 -2.57 10.03 -9.09
CA GLN A 58 -2.69 9.59 -7.70
C GLN A 58 -2.93 8.09 -7.66
N LEU A 59 -2.27 7.41 -6.72
CA LEU A 59 -2.47 5.99 -6.50
C LEU A 59 -2.92 5.69 -5.07
N THR A 60 -3.65 4.60 -4.91
CA THR A 60 -3.85 3.95 -3.62
C THR A 60 -3.11 2.62 -3.65
N LEU A 61 -2.21 2.40 -2.70
CA LEU A 61 -1.53 1.12 -2.50
C LEU A 61 -2.02 0.47 -1.20
N MET A 62 -2.40 -0.80 -1.27
CA MET A 62 -2.72 -1.63 -0.11
C MET A 62 -1.65 -2.71 0.02
N LEU A 63 -0.65 -2.46 0.86
CA LEU A 63 0.52 -3.33 1.01
C LEU A 63 0.39 -4.13 2.31
N PRO A 64 0.76 -5.42 2.32
CA PRO A 64 0.83 -6.16 3.57
C PRO A 64 1.85 -5.53 4.52
N SER A 65 1.57 -5.56 5.82
CA SER A 65 2.53 -5.15 6.84
C SER A 65 3.69 -6.15 6.95
N ASN A 66 4.77 -5.76 7.62
CA ASN A 66 5.88 -6.68 7.90
C ASN A 66 5.39 -7.92 8.68
N GLU A 67 4.48 -7.73 9.65
CA GLU A 67 3.88 -8.82 10.43
C GLU A 67 3.03 -9.77 9.56
N ALA A 68 2.34 -9.23 8.55
CA ALA A 68 1.59 -10.05 7.59
C ALA A 68 2.54 -10.95 6.78
N PHE A 69 3.71 -10.42 6.37
CA PHE A 69 4.75 -11.20 5.71
C PHE A 69 5.41 -12.22 6.63
N ASP A 70 5.66 -11.88 7.90
CA ASP A 70 6.17 -12.82 8.89
C ASP A 70 5.22 -14.02 9.07
N GLN A 71 3.92 -13.77 9.15
CA GLN A 71 2.90 -14.81 9.23
C GLN A 71 2.89 -15.67 7.96
N LEU A 72 2.92 -15.05 6.77
CA LEU A 72 3.03 -15.78 5.50
C LEU A 72 4.27 -16.67 5.46
N HIS A 73 5.42 -16.20 5.95
CA HIS A 73 6.64 -16.98 5.99
C HIS A 73 6.55 -18.15 6.97
N ALA A 74 5.89 -17.97 8.11
CA ALA A 74 5.64 -19.04 9.08
C ALA A 74 4.76 -20.15 8.48
N ASP A 75 3.68 -19.78 7.79
CA ASP A 75 2.71 -20.71 7.22
C ASP A 75 3.24 -21.36 5.92
N HIS A 76 3.97 -20.58 5.11
CA HIS A 76 4.48 -20.98 3.81
C HIS A 76 5.96 -20.60 3.60
N PRO A 77 6.93 -21.28 4.25
CA PRO A 77 8.34 -20.85 4.27
C PRO A 77 9.03 -20.74 2.91
N LYS A 78 8.50 -21.42 1.88
CA LYS A 78 9.07 -21.44 0.52
C LYS A 78 8.49 -20.36 -0.40
N TRP A 79 7.36 -19.77 -0.05
CA TRP A 79 6.61 -18.91 -0.97
C TRP A 79 7.31 -17.60 -1.25
N ARG A 80 7.91 -16.95 -0.25
CA ARG A 80 8.71 -15.74 -0.44
C ARG A 80 9.80 -15.95 -1.51
N GLN A 81 10.57 -17.04 -1.42
CA GLN A 81 11.62 -17.34 -2.39
C GLN A 81 11.05 -17.63 -3.79
N ALA A 82 9.93 -18.34 -3.86
CA ALA A 82 9.25 -18.63 -5.13
C ALA A 82 8.68 -17.37 -5.79
N LEU A 83 8.19 -16.40 -5.01
CA LEU A 83 7.76 -15.09 -5.48
C LEU A 83 8.92 -14.30 -6.10
N ILE A 84 10.02 -14.13 -5.37
CA ILE A 84 11.16 -13.31 -5.85
C ILE A 84 11.92 -13.95 -7.01
N ASN A 85 11.88 -15.27 -7.17
CA ASN A 85 12.50 -15.97 -8.30
C ASN A 85 11.84 -15.66 -9.65
N ASN A 86 10.65 -15.05 -9.64
CA ASN A 86 9.95 -14.62 -10.84
C ASN A 86 9.53 -13.16 -10.73
N LYS A 87 10.28 -12.28 -11.39
CA LYS A 87 10.00 -10.84 -11.44
C LYS A 87 8.57 -10.52 -11.87
N GLN A 88 7.99 -11.30 -12.79
CA GLN A 88 6.61 -11.08 -13.24
C GLN A 88 5.60 -11.33 -12.11
N ASN A 89 5.85 -12.26 -11.19
CA ASN A 89 4.97 -12.46 -10.03
C ASN A 89 4.96 -11.23 -9.12
N VAL A 90 6.12 -10.60 -8.89
CA VAL A 90 6.20 -9.39 -8.06
C VAL A 90 5.56 -8.20 -8.76
N GLU A 91 5.72 -8.07 -10.08
CA GLU A 91 5.00 -7.06 -10.87
C GLU A 91 3.48 -7.23 -10.75
N THR A 92 2.97 -8.45 -10.93
CA THR A 92 1.56 -8.78 -10.75
C THR A 92 1.07 -8.43 -9.34
N LEU A 93 1.83 -8.73 -8.28
CA LEU A 93 1.46 -8.36 -6.91
C LEU A 93 1.35 -6.84 -6.72
N ILE A 94 2.25 -6.07 -7.31
CA ILE A 94 2.21 -4.61 -7.23
C ILE A 94 0.96 -4.07 -7.95
N LEU A 95 0.66 -4.58 -9.14
CA LEU A 95 -0.53 -4.18 -9.90
C LEU A 95 -1.84 -4.57 -9.19
N PHE A 96 -1.84 -5.73 -8.52
CA PHE A 96 -2.95 -6.18 -7.69
C PHE A 96 -3.18 -5.29 -6.47
N ALA A 97 -2.10 -4.88 -5.80
CA ALA A 97 -2.15 -4.06 -4.59
C ALA A 97 -2.43 -2.57 -4.86
N ALA A 98 -2.33 -2.13 -6.12
CA ALA A 98 -2.45 -0.73 -6.50
C ALA A 98 -3.77 -0.43 -7.23
N SER A 99 -4.29 0.77 -7.04
CA SER A 99 -5.45 1.33 -7.76
C SER A 99 -5.18 2.78 -8.13
N ASP A 100 -5.68 3.24 -9.28
CA ASP A 100 -5.67 4.65 -9.70
C ASP A 100 -6.78 5.49 -9.04
N MET A 101 -7.62 4.85 -8.22
CA MET A 101 -8.69 5.49 -7.49
C MET A 101 -8.14 6.17 -6.22
N VAL A 102 -8.61 7.38 -5.95
CA VAL A 102 -8.24 8.13 -4.74
C VAL A 102 -9.09 7.66 -3.56
N VAL A 103 -8.62 6.63 -2.88
CA VAL A 103 -9.25 6.05 -1.68
C VAL A 103 -8.65 6.74 -0.46
N THR A 104 -9.40 7.66 0.14
CA THR A 104 -8.97 8.39 1.35
C THR A 104 -9.54 7.75 2.61
N PRO A 105 -8.92 7.93 3.79
CA PRO A 105 -9.45 7.37 5.04
C PRO A 105 -10.86 7.90 5.36
N ALA A 106 -11.12 9.18 5.06
CA ALA A 106 -12.43 9.78 5.22
C ALA A 106 -13.49 9.13 4.32
N SER A 107 -13.13 8.78 3.09
CA SER A 107 -14.05 8.10 2.16
C SER A 107 -14.31 6.63 2.51
N ILE A 108 -13.33 5.94 3.11
CA ILE A 108 -13.54 4.60 3.68
C ILE A 108 -14.54 4.71 4.83
N ARG A 109 -14.24 5.56 5.83
CA ARG A 109 -15.10 5.73 7.02
C ARG A 109 -16.50 6.24 6.72
N SER A 110 -16.74 6.87 5.56
CA SER A 110 -18.07 7.27 5.12
C SER A 110 -18.86 6.18 4.41
N GLY A 111 -18.30 4.98 4.21
CA GLY A 111 -18.92 3.87 3.47
C GLY A 111 -18.94 4.04 1.96
N LYS A 112 -18.12 4.94 1.39
CA LYS A 112 -18.10 5.16 -0.07
C LYS A 112 -17.74 3.90 -0.86
N TRP A 113 -16.90 3.05 -0.26
CA TRP A 113 -16.29 1.88 -0.90
C TRP A 113 -16.88 0.54 -0.42
N GLU A 114 -18.03 0.56 0.26
CA GLU A 114 -18.62 -0.65 0.85
C GLU A 114 -19.27 -1.57 -0.20
N ALA A 115 -19.74 -0.99 -1.32
CA ALA A 115 -20.34 -1.77 -2.39
C ALA A 115 -19.31 -2.73 -3.01
N GLU A 116 -19.74 -3.98 -3.28
CA GLU A 116 -18.94 -5.00 -3.95
C GLU A 116 -18.36 -4.46 -5.27
N GLY A 117 -17.07 -4.69 -5.47
CA GLY A 117 -16.32 -4.23 -6.65
C GLY A 117 -16.23 -2.71 -6.83
N SER A 118 -16.41 -1.93 -5.76
CA SER A 118 -16.31 -0.46 -5.81
C SER A 118 -14.89 0.07 -5.97
N ILE A 119 -13.87 -0.77 -5.75
CA ILE A 119 -12.46 -0.50 -6.03
C ILE A 119 -11.99 -1.45 -7.11
N VAL A 120 -11.22 -0.93 -8.06
CA VAL A 120 -10.60 -1.73 -9.13
C VAL A 120 -9.09 -1.54 -9.05
N SER A 121 -8.35 -2.64 -8.97
CA SER A 121 -6.89 -2.63 -8.99
C SER A 121 -6.36 -2.39 -10.40
N LEU A 122 -5.07 -2.09 -10.54
CA LEU A 122 -4.41 -1.97 -11.84
C LEU A 122 -4.32 -3.30 -12.59
N LEU A 123 -4.47 -4.43 -11.87
CA LEU A 123 -4.63 -5.76 -12.46
C LEU A 123 -6.07 -6.04 -12.93
N SER A 124 -6.99 -5.08 -12.79
CA SER A 124 -8.43 -5.23 -13.07
C SER A 124 -9.17 -6.19 -12.12
N GLU A 125 -8.56 -6.53 -10.99
CA GLU A 125 -9.25 -7.22 -9.90
C GLU A 125 -10.12 -6.23 -9.12
N THR A 126 -11.27 -6.68 -8.65
CA THR A 126 -12.20 -5.81 -7.93
C THR A 126 -12.16 -6.06 -6.43
N ALA A 127 -12.45 -5.05 -5.63
CA ALA A 127 -12.48 -5.13 -4.18
C ALA A 127 -13.51 -4.16 -3.59
N SER A 128 -13.81 -4.33 -2.32
CA SER A 128 -14.58 -3.38 -1.50
C SER A 128 -13.92 -3.18 -0.15
N ILE A 129 -14.21 -2.05 0.51
CA ILE A 129 -13.72 -1.74 1.87
C ILE A 129 -14.91 -1.27 2.71
N ALA A 130 -15.15 -1.98 3.80
CA ALA A 130 -16.14 -1.59 4.80
C ALA A 130 -15.69 -0.33 5.58
N PRO A 131 -16.63 0.40 6.22
CA PRO A 131 -16.31 1.63 6.95
C PRO A 131 -15.29 1.49 8.10
N ASP A 132 -15.15 0.28 8.64
CA ASP A 132 -14.20 -0.07 9.69
C ASP A 132 -12.80 -0.43 9.17
N GLY A 133 -12.62 -0.52 7.86
CA GLY A 133 -11.35 -0.84 7.22
C GLY A 133 -11.21 -2.28 6.74
N TYR A 134 -12.24 -3.12 6.88
CA TYR A 134 -12.19 -4.49 6.35
C TYR A 134 -12.24 -4.47 4.82
N VAL A 135 -11.13 -4.81 4.17
CA VAL A 135 -11.01 -4.90 2.71
C VAL A 135 -11.16 -6.34 2.26
N CYS A 136 -11.96 -6.57 1.22
CA CYS A 136 -12.13 -7.88 0.60
C CYS A 136 -11.99 -7.78 -0.91
N VAL A 137 -11.25 -8.73 -1.49
CA VAL A 137 -11.10 -8.88 -2.92
C VAL A 137 -12.27 -9.70 -3.46
N SER A 138 -12.95 -9.15 -4.45
CA SER A 138 -14.02 -9.77 -5.20
C SER A 138 -13.42 -10.31 -6.51
N ASP A 139 -12.76 -11.45 -6.43
CA ASP A 139 -12.16 -12.14 -7.57
C ASP A 139 -13.07 -13.30 -8.01
N TYR A 140 -13.69 -13.16 -9.19
CA TYR A 140 -14.58 -14.17 -9.79
C TYR A 140 -13.83 -15.36 -10.42
N THR A 141 -12.50 -15.30 -10.48
CA THR A 141 -11.64 -16.31 -11.12
C THR A 141 -11.00 -17.28 -10.14
N ARG A 142 -11.12 -17.03 -8.82
CA ARG A 142 -10.66 -17.97 -7.80
C ARG A 142 -11.38 -19.31 -7.92
N THR A 143 -10.59 -20.37 -7.97
CA THR A 143 -11.08 -21.75 -7.96
C THR A 143 -11.44 -22.22 -6.55
N ALA A 144 -10.80 -21.67 -5.52
CA ALA A 144 -11.04 -21.98 -4.11
C ALA A 144 -11.67 -20.78 -3.38
N SER A 145 -12.65 -21.07 -2.52
CA SER A 145 -13.33 -20.05 -1.71
C SER A 145 -12.36 -19.39 -0.72
N CYS A 146 -12.64 -18.15 -0.33
CA CYS A 146 -11.91 -17.45 0.73
C CYS A 146 -11.85 -18.20 2.07
N ASP A 147 -12.85 -19.06 2.33
CA ASP A 147 -12.94 -19.84 3.56
C ASP A 147 -12.20 -21.19 3.48
N ASP A 148 -11.53 -21.47 2.35
CA ASP A 148 -10.74 -22.69 2.20
C ASP A 148 -9.46 -22.57 3.03
N PRO A 149 -9.20 -23.48 4.00
CA PRO A 149 -8.02 -23.42 4.86
C PRO A 149 -6.70 -23.59 4.11
N ASP A 150 -6.71 -24.14 2.90
CA ASP A 150 -5.53 -24.30 2.05
C ASP A 150 -5.37 -23.11 1.07
N SER A 151 -6.21 -22.08 1.19
CA SER A 151 -6.15 -20.86 0.39
C SER A 151 -5.64 -19.66 1.18
N LEU A 152 -5.00 -18.72 0.49
CA LEU A 152 -4.70 -17.42 1.08
C LEU A 152 -5.98 -16.65 1.42
N PRO A 153 -5.94 -15.82 2.48
CA PRO A 153 -7.03 -14.92 2.80
C PRO A 153 -7.33 -14.00 1.62
N CYS A 154 -8.61 -13.78 1.36
CA CYS A 154 -9.08 -12.82 0.35
C CYS A 154 -9.53 -11.49 0.95
N CYS A 155 -9.50 -11.40 2.29
CA CYS A 155 -9.83 -10.20 3.04
C CYS A 155 -8.71 -9.90 4.03
N ALA A 156 -8.57 -8.62 4.37
CA ALA A 156 -7.62 -8.14 5.36
C ALA A 156 -8.20 -6.92 6.08
N MET A 157 -7.63 -6.57 7.23
CA MET A 157 -7.92 -5.32 7.91
C MET A 157 -6.93 -4.25 7.48
N VAL A 158 -7.44 -3.11 7.04
CA VAL A 158 -6.64 -1.91 6.75
C VAL A 158 -6.32 -1.16 8.04
N ASP A 159 -5.06 -0.78 8.23
CA ASP A 159 -4.68 0.17 9.28
C ASP A 159 -5.06 1.61 8.87
N LEU A 160 -6.29 1.99 9.22
CA LEU A 160 -6.85 3.32 8.95
C LEU A 160 -6.29 4.43 9.85
N ASP A 161 -5.49 4.09 10.86
CA ASP A 161 -4.95 5.03 11.83
C ASP A 161 -3.51 5.44 11.48
N ASN A 162 -2.75 4.58 10.77
CA ASN A 162 -1.35 4.83 10.39
C ASN A 162 -1.10 4.99 8.89
N VAL A 163 -2.07 5.54 8.17
CA VAL A 163 -2.02 5.74 6.71
C VAL A 163 -0.88 6.68 6.31
N MET A 164 -0.06 6.26 5.35
CA MET A 164 0.98 7.10 4.76
C MET A 164 0.38 7.92 3.62
N LYS A 165 0.29 9.24 3.84
CA LYS A 165 -0.11 10.17 2.79
C LYS A 165 1.12 10.64 2.02
N ALA A 166 1.20 10.26 0.75
CA ALA A 166 2.20 10.74 -0.19
C ALA A 166 1.63 11.89 -1.05
N ASP A 167 2.50 12.58 -1.78
CA ASP A 167 2.08 13.62 -2.73
C ASP A 167 1.32 13.05 -3.93
N ASP A 168 1.72 11.85 -4.35
CA ASP A 168 1.19 11.09 -5.47
C ASP A 168 0.24 9.96 -5.01
N GLY A 169 -0.23 9.97 -3.74
CA GLY A 169 -1.23 8.99 -3.32
C GLY A 169 -1.31 8.65 -1.84
N TYR A 170 -1.83 7.45 -1.57
CA TYR A 170 -2.01 6.89 -0.24
C TYR A 170 -1.44 5.48 -0.19
N ILE A 171 -0.71 5.15 0.88
CA ILE A 171 -0.27 3.78 1.18
C ILE A 171 -0.94 3.35 2.47
N TYR A 172 -1.65 2.23 2.39
CA TYR A 172 -2.30 1.54 3.47
C TYR A 172 -1.53 0.26 3.78
N LEU A 173 -1.42 -0.05 5.07
CA LEU A 173 -0.94 -1.35 5.53
C LEU A 173 -2.14 -2.24 5.78
N VAL A 174 -2.03 -3.51 5.40
CA VAL A 174 -3.04 -4.54 5.69
C VAL A 174 -2.42 -5.68 6.50
N ASP A 175 -3.23 -6.33 7.34
CA ASP A 175 -2.79 -7.36 8.28
C ASP A 175 -2.61 -8.77 7.68
N ALA A 176 -2.90 -8.95 6.40
CA ALA A 176 -2.77 -10.22 5.70
C ALA A 176 -2.19 -10.05 4.30
N VAL A 177 -1.44 -11.05 3.83
CA VAL A 177 -0.95 -11.09 2.44
C VAL A 177 -2.03 -11.68 1.54
N MET A 178 -2.68 -10.82 0.76
CA MET A 178 -3.58 -11.22 -0.32
C MET A 178 -2.79 -11.35 -1.63
N MET A 179 -3.07 -12.37 -2.43
CA MET A 179 -2.45 -12.56 -3.75
C MET A 179 -3.50 -12.99 -4.79
N PRO A 180 -3.30 -12.65 -6.07
CA PRO A 180 -4.07 -13.22 -7.18
C PRO A 180 -3.92 -14.75 -7.24
N GLN A 181 -5.00 -15.45 -7.61
CA GLN A 181 -4.98 -16.91 -7.74
C GLN A 181 -3.92 -17.40 -8.73
N GLU A 182 -3.69 -16.64 -9.81
CA GLU A 182 -2.69 -16.97 -10.83
C GLU A 182 -1.24 -17.02 -10.30
N ILE A 183 -0.97 -16.40 -9.15
CA ILE A 183 0.32 -16.50 -8.46
C ILE A 183 0.29 -17.72 -7.55
N VAL A 184 -0.77 -17.87 -6.75
CA VAL A 184 -0.96 -18.99 -5.80
C VAL A 184 -0.79 -20.33 -6.50
N ASP A 185 -1.40 -20.50 -7.68
CA ASP A 185 -1.34 -21.75 -8.48
C ASP A 185 0.08 -22.13 -8.93
N LYS A 186 1.03 -21.18 -8.89
CA LYS A 186 2.43 -21.37 -9.30
C LYS A 186 3.37 -21.58 -8.11
N LEU A 187 2.89 -21.40 -6.87
CA LEU A 187 3.69 -21.51 -5.66
C LEU A 187 3.76 -22.98 -5.18
N PRO A 188 4.89 -23.38 -4.57
CA PRO A 188 5.17 -24.77 -4.18
C PRO A 188 4.60 -25.20 -2.83
#